data_AF-A0A6V7ISW5-F1
#
_entry.id   AF-A0A6V7ISW5-F1
#
_cell.length_a   1.000
_cell.length_b   1.000
_cell.length_c   1.000
_cell.angle_alpha   90.00
_cell.angle_beta   90.00
_cell.angle_gamma   90.00
#
_symmetry.space_group_name_H-M   'P 1'
#
loop_
_entity.id
_entity.type
_entity.pdbx_description
1 polymer ?
#
loop_
_entity_poly.entity_id
_entity_poly.type
_entity_poly.pdbx_seq_one_letter_code
_entity_poly.pdbx_strand_id
1 'polypeptide(L)'
;YLIEHDVCYLILCERNWSKRLAYAYLEDIAQEFHAQYGKRVNSVTRPYTFIEFDTYIQKAQKSYSDGRSRRNINALNSQLQDVQRIMVQNIDDVLQRGTVLS
;
A
#
# COMPACT_ATOMS: atom_id res chain seq x y z
N TYR A 1 -5.78 1.91 -1.24
CA TYR A 1 -4.59 2.73 -0.93
C TYR A 1 -4.52 2.92 0.57
N LEU A 2 -3.35 3.32 1.07
CA LEU A 2 -3.07 3.66 2.47
C LEU A 2 -2.35 5.00 2.47
N ILE A 3 -2.70 5.91 3.39
CA ILE A 3 -1.98 7.17 3.58
C ILE A 3 -1.40 7.15 4.99
N GLU A 4 -0.09 7.30 5.11
CA GLU A 4 0.61 7.31 6.38
C GLU A 4 1.85 8.21 6.27
N HIS A 5 2.12 9.03 7.30
CA HIS A 5 3.24 9.99 7.31
C HIS A 5 3.34 10.86 6.04
N ASP A 6 2.19 11.36 5.56
CA ASP A 6 2.06 12.17 4.33
C ASP A 6 2.51 11.46 3.03
N VAL A 7 2.62 10.12 3.05
CA VAL A 7 2.91 9.30 1.87
C VAL A 7 1.68 8.46 1.51
N CYS A 8 1.31 8.45 0.23
CA CYS A 8 0.25 7.61 -0.30
C CYS A 8 0.82 6.32 -0.92
N TYR A 9 0.38 5.19 -0.41
CA TYR A 9 0.72 3.85 -0.89
C TYR A 9 -0.47 3.28 -1.67
N LEU A 10 -0.26 2.99 -2.96
CA LEU A 10 -1.31 2.52 -3.87
C LEU A 10 -0.94 1.14 -4.44
N ILE A 11 -1.94 0.27 -4.54
CA ILE A 11 -1.86 -1.01 -5.25
C ILE A 11 -3.08 -1.18 -6.13
N LEU A 12 -2.86 -1.80 -7.30
CA LEU A 12 -3.89 -2.29 -8.19
C LEU A 12 -3.74 -3.81 -8.30
N CYS A 13 -4.85 -4.53 -8.11
CA CYS A 13 -4.89 -5.99 -8.11
C CYS A 13 -6.18 -6.48 -8.78
N GLU A 14 -6.23 -7.77 -9.09
CA GLU A 14 -7.47 -8.40 -9.54
C GLU A 14 -8.59 -8.26 -8.48
N ARG A 15 -9.84 -8.19 -8.96
CA ARG A 15 -11.02 -8.04 -8.09
C ARG A 15 -11.20 -9.18 -7.08
N ASN A 16 -10.72 -10.38 -7.43
CA ASN A 16 -10.79 -11.57 -6.59
C ASN A 16 -9.68 -11.60 -5.51
N TRP A 17 -8.69 -10.70 -5.58
CA TRP A 17 -7.60 -10.68 -4.62
C TRP A 17 -8.11 -10.15 -3.28
N SER A 18 -7.69 -10.80 -2.19
CA SER A 18 -8.21 -10.48 -0.87
C SER A 18 -7.84 -9.04 -0.49
N LYS A 19 -8.85 -8.18 -0.26
CA LYS A 19 -8.64 -6.82 0.24
C LYS A 19 -7.75 -6.80 1.49
N ARG A 20 -7.90 -7.80 2.35
CA ARG A 20 -7.08 -7.95 3.56
C ARG A 20 -5.60 -8.15 3.23
N LEU A 21 -5.29 -8.96 2.21
CA LEU A 21 -3.91 -9.15 1.75
C LEU A 21 -3.38 -7.90 1.07
N ALA A 22 -4.22 -7.18 0.33
CA ALA A 22 -3.84 -5.89 -0.25
C ALA A 22 -3.44 -4.88 0.81
N TYR A 23 -4.20 -4.76 1.90
CA TYR A 23 -3.86 -3.85 3.00
C TYR A 23 -2.63 -4.30 3.78
N ALA A 24 -2.50 -5.59 4.09
CA ALA A 24 -1.30 -6.12 4.74
C ALA A 24 -0.04 -5.87 3.90
N TYR A 25 -0.13 -6.02 2.57
CA TYR A 25 0.95 -5.66 1.65
C TYR A 25 1.27 -4.17 1.72
N LEU A 26 0.26 -3.28 1.71
CA LEU A 26 0.49 -1.84 1.80
C LEU A 26 1.13 -1.42 3.15
N GLU A 27 0.74 -2.05 4.26
CA GLU A 27 1.33 -1.81 5.59
C GLU A 27 2.80 -2.22 5.64
N ASP A 28 3.15 -3.39 5.10
CA ASP A 28 4.53 -3.87 5.02
C ASP A 28 5.40 -2.92 4.18
N ILE A 29 4.89 -2.50 3.03
CA ILE A 29 5.52 -1.49 2.18
C ILE A 29 5.69 -0.15 2.91
N ALA A 30 4.66 0.31 3.65
CA ALA A 30 4.71 1.58 4.36
C ALA A 30 5.75 1.56 5.49
N GLN A 31 5.76 0.49 6.27
CA GLN A 31 6.70 0.30 7.37
C GLN A 31 8.15 0.29 6.89
N GLU A 32 8.47 -0.50 5.86
CA GLU A 32 9.84 -0.57 5.34
C GLU A 32 10.25 0.75 4.68
N PHE A 33 9.36 1.36 3.88
CA PHE A 33 9.65 2.63 3.23
C PHE A 33 9.93 3.73 4.26
N HIS A 34 9.11 3.81 5.32
CA HIS A 34 9.31 4.79 6.39
C HIS A 34 10.63 4.53 7.14
N ALA A 35 10.96 3.26 7.43
CA ALA A 35 12.20 2.89 8.10
C ALA A 35 13.45 3.33 7.31
N GLN A 36 13.42 3.18 5.98
CA GLN A 36 14.55 3.54 5.11
C GLN A 36 14.60 5.02 4.74
N TYR A 37 13.45 5.63 4.42
CA TYR A 37 13.38 6.94 3.76
C TYR A 37 12.52 7.97 4.48
N GLY A 38 11.81 7.63 5.55
CA GLY A 38 10.79 8.50 6.17
C GLY A 38 11.27 9.93 6.47
N LYS A 39 12.52 10.08 6.96
CA LYS A 39 13.12 11.40 7.26
C LYS A 39 13.47 12.24 6.03
N ARG A 40 13.60 11.61 4.85
CA ARG A 40 14.01 12.23 3.59
C ARG A 40 12.84 12.57 2.67
N VAL A 41 11.65 12.02 2.93
CA VAL A 41 10.46 12.22 2.08
C VAL A 41 10.19 13.71 1.82
N ASN A 42 10.23 14.54 2.87
CA ASN A 42 9.89 15.97 2.75
C ASN A 42 11.00 16.84 2.16
N SER A 43 12.21 16.30 1.95
CA SER A 43 13.35 17.07 1.42
C SER A 43 13.65 16.80 -0.05
N VAL A 44 13.04 15.78 -0.65
CA VAL A 44 13.28 15.43 -2.05
C VAL A 44 12.35 16.19 -2.98
N THR A 45 12.88 16.63 -4.11
CA THR A 45 12.14 17.41 -5.12
C THR A 45 12.10 16.73 -6.48
N ARG A 46 12.91 15.69 -6.69
CA ARG A 46 12.98 14.97 -7.96
C ARG A 46 11.99 13.79 -7.97
N PRO A 47 11.27 13.58 -9.08
CA PRO A 47 10.49 12.36 -9.29
C PRO A 47 11.37 11.11 -9.13
N TYR A 48 10.81 10.04 -8.56
CA TYR A 48 11.48 8.75 -8.41
C TYR A 48 12.80 8.77 -7.64
N THR A 49 12.98 9.70 -6.70
CA THR A 49 14.20 9.79 -5.87
C THR A 49 14.49 8.49 -5.09
N PHE A 50 13.47 7.67 -4.80
CA PHE A 50 13.59 6.41 -4.07
C PHE A 50 13.44 5.17 -4.96
N ILE A 51 13.82 5.24 -6.24
CA ILE A 51 13.67 4.14 -7.20
C ILE A 51 14.33 2.83 -6.76
N GLU A 52 15.38 2.90 -5.93
CA GLU A 52 16.07 1.72 -5.39
C GLU A 52 15.15 0.85 -4.51
N PHE A 53 14.09 1.44 -3.94
CA PHE A 53 13.09 0.72 -3.16
C PHE A 53 12.27 -0.29 -3.99
N ASP A 54 12.30 -0.20 -5.32
CA ASP A 54 11.65 -1.16 -6.22
C ASP A 54 12.09 -2.62 -5.94
N THR A 55 13.34 -2.82 -5.53
CA THR A 55 13.85 -4.14 -5.13
C THR A 55 13.04 -4.76 -3.99
N TYR A 56 12.65 -3.94 -3.01
CA TYR A 56 11.83 -4.40 -1.89
C TYR A 56 10.38 -4.63 -2.34
N ILE A 57 9.83 -3.72 -3.15
CA ILE A 57 8.48 -3.86 -3.73
C ILE A 57 8.34 -5.22 -4.44
N GLN A 58 9.28 -5.56 -5.33
CA GLN A 58 9.24 -6.83 -6.06
C GLN A 58 9.35 -8.06 -5.13
N LYS A 59 10.21 -7.99 -4.11
CA LYS A 59 10.37 -9.05 -3.11
C LYS A 59 9.07 -9.26 -2.33
N ALA A 60 8.48 -8.18 -1.80
CA ALA A 60 7.23 -8.23 -1.07
C ALA A 60 6.10 -8.74 -1.98
N GLN A 61 5.97 -8.22 -3.21
CA GLN A 61 4.96 -8.64 -4.16
C GLN A 61 4.99 -10.17 -4.38
N LYS A 62 6.18 -10.76 -4.54
CA LYS A 62 6.35 -12.21 -4.68
C LYS A 62 5.88 -12.97 -3.43
N SER A 63 6.23 -12.48 -2.24
CA SER A 63 5.81 -13.09 -0.97
C SER A 63 4.29 -13.07 -0.78
N TYR A 64 3.61 -11.99 -1.15
CA TYR A 64 2.15 -11.85 -1.02
C TYR A 64 1.36 -12.51 -2.16
N SER A 65 2.01 -12.75 -3.31
CA SER A 65 1.41 -13.50 -4.44
C SER A 65 1.52 -15.01 -4.27
N ASP A 66 2.57 -15.51 -3.60
CA ASP A 66 2.72 -16.95 -3.34
C ASP A 66 1.80 -17.40 -2.19
N GLY A 67 0.74 -18.13 -2.55
CA GLY A 67 -0.22 -18.69 -1.60
C GLY A 67 0.38 -19.68 -0.57
N ARG A 68 1.65 -20.10 -0.73
CA ARG A 68 2.34 -20.95 0.24
C ARG A 68 2.91 -20.18 1.44
N SER A 69 3.05 -18.86 1.32
CA SER A 69 3.43 -17.94 2.42
C SER A 69 2.36 -17.81 3.51
N ARG A 70 1.18 -18.42 3.31
CA ARG A 70 -0.01 -18.36 4.18
C ARG A 70 0.23 -18.69 5.65
N ARG A 71 1.33 -19.36 6.02
CA ARG A 71 1.65 -19.65 7.42
C ARG A 71 1.93 -18.40 8.28
N ASN A 72 2.44 -17.31 7.71
CA ASN A 72 2.64 -16.05 8.45
C ASN A 72 1.36 -15.22 8.64
N ILE A 73 0.29 -15.52 7.92
CA ILE A 73 -0.95 -14.73 7.91
C ILE A 73 -1.79 -14.95 9.18
N ASN A 74 -1.61 -16.08 9.86
CA ASN A 74 -2.34 -16.34 11.11
C ASN A 74 -1.92 -15.41 12.27
N ALA A 75 -0.69 -14.90 12.26
CA ALA A 75 -0.23 -13.88 13.20
C ALA A 75 -0.78 -12.48 12.85
N LEU A 76 -0.94 -12.17 11.56
CA LEU A 76 -1.54 -10.93 11.06
C LEU A 76 -3.06 -10.82 11.36
N ASN A 77 -3.74 -11.95 11.61
CA ASN A 77 -5.17 -11.94 12.00
C ASN A 77 -5.45 -11.09 13.24
N SER A 78 -4.48 -10.92 14.14
CA SER A 78 -4.65 -10.18 15.40
C SER A 78 -4.56 -8.65 15.23
N GLN A 79 -3.89 -8.16 14.19
CA GLN A 79 -3.64 -6.72 13.98
C GLN A 79 -4.67 -6.05 13.06
N LEU A 80 -5.38 -6.83 12.22
CA LEU A 80 -6.28 -6.32 11.17
C LEU A 80 -7.77 -6.23 11.59
N GLN A 81 -8.07 -5.82 12.82
CA GLN A 81 -9.45 -5.60 13.28
C GLN A 81 -10.17 -4.48 12.49
N ASP A 82 -9.43 -3.56 11.85
CA ASP A 82 -9.98 -2.33 11.24
C ASP A 82 -10.33 -2.42 9.74
N VAL A 83 -10.21 -3.59 9.11
CA VAL A 83 -10.54 -3.79 7.67
C VAL A 83 -12.01 -3.43 7.34
N GLN A 84 -12.90 -3.40 8.34
CA GLN A 84 -14.31 -3.02 8.15
C GLN A 84 -14.52 -1.55 7.74
N ARG A 85 -13.55 -0.65 7.95
CA ARG A 85 -13.67 0.78 7.60
C ARG A 85 -13.16 1.16 6.21
N ILE A 86 -12.80 0.18 5.37
CA ILE A 86 -12.25 0.44 4.03
C ILE A 86 -13.33 1.02 3.12
N MET A 87 -13.10 2.25 2.66
CA MET A 87 -13.94 2.93 1.68
C MET A 87 -13.90 2.19 0.33
N VAL A 88 -15.07 1.88 -0.22
CA VAL A 88 -15.24 1.33 -1.57
C VAL A 88 -16.01 2.37 -2.38
N GLN A 89 -15.33 3.03 -3.31
CA GLN A 89 -15.92 4.04 -4.20
C GLN A 89 -15.52 3.73 -5.65
N ASN A 90 -16.36 4.11 -6.61
CA ASN A 90 -16.01 4.01 -8.03
C ASN A 90 -14.90 5.03 -8.33
N ILE A 91 -13.93 4.63 -9.16
CA ILE A 91 -12.83 5.51 -9.56
C ILE A 91 -13.33 6.73 -10.35
N ASP A 92 -14.41 6.57 -11.12
CA ASP A 92 -15.05 7.68 -11.85
C ASP A 92 -15.58 8.76 -10.91
N ASP A 93 -16.19 8.35 -9.79
CA ASP A 93 -16.68 9.26 -8.75
C ASP A 93 -15.53 10.02 -8.07
N VAL A 94 -14.37 9.38 -7.93
CA VAL A 94 -13.17 9.99 -7.32
C VAL A 94 -12.51 10.98 -8.29
N LEU A 95 -12.42 10.63 -9.58
CA LEU A 95 -11.86 11.50 -10.61
C LEU A 95 -12.71 12.78 -10.80
N GLN A 96 -14.03 12.66 -10.75
CA GLN A 96 -14.93 13.80 -10.90
C GLN A 96 -14.77 14.84 -9.78
N ARG A 97 -14.49 14.41 -8.53
CA ARG A 97 -14.21 15.34 -7.42
C ARG A 97 -12.99 16.24 -7.68
N GLY A 98 -12.00 15.75 -8.43
CA GLY A 98 -10.85 16.54 -8.83
C GLY A 98 -11.18 17.56 -9.93
N THR A 99 -12.10 17.23 -10.84
CA THR A 99 -12.47 18.11 -11.96
C THR A 99 -13.41 19.25 -11.59
N VAL A 100 -14.25 19.10 -10.55
CA VAL A 100 -15.12 20.21 -10.08
C VAL A 100 -14.37 21.31 -9.33
N LEU A 101 -13.09 21.10 -9.01
CA LEU A 101 -12.22 22.08 -8.35
C LEU A 101 -11.26 22.80 -9.32
N SER A 102 -11.39 22.58 -10.63
CA SER A 102 -10.58 23.21 -11.70
C SER A 102 -11.40 24.17 -12.55
#